data_AF-A0A9E8J6X1-F1
#
_entry.id   AF-A0A9E8J6X1-F1
#
_cell.length_a   1.000
_cell.length_b   1.000
_cell.length_c   1.000
_cell.angle_alpha   90.00
_cell.angle_beta   90.00
_cell.angle_gamma   90.00
#
_symmetry.space_group_name_H-M   'P 1'
#
loop_
_entity.id
_entity.type
_entity.pdbx_description
1 polymer ?
#
loop_
_entity_poly.entity_id
_entity_poly.type
_entity_poly.pdbx_seq_one_letter_code
_entity_poly.pdbx_strand_id
1 'polypeptide(L)'
;MKVSKETQAIVDAITSLKVESNLVVDYLIPVLSIICSALIGFVVAYFTLLHQEKISIQKERIKEINDWSVMIHEAMLSLIAIKNNYIGKLNSDPLRRTLSIPSIIGDHQKLDKNTSGLAFVASIGNYNGIEKELLGWAATNRVYSMIHNYNSLLDIWDKRSQLERPIKEGLVKEYGKYGYAEIPSEVIEEIYNKSEVVSLMELTELAISLTDGLIIEMKSFTVSISEIGKKLIKKSYIKKYGPVLIYDYNANKKLQHFFEVSPKVDYDMLVKLTGKPLEYFEKKYDFTYQKV
;
A
#
# COMPACT_ATOMS: atom_id res chain seq x y z
N MET A 1 -101.88 -1.33 -16.62
CA MET A 1 -101.09 -2.48 -16.16
C MET A 1 -100.65 -2.17 -14.72
N LYS A 2 -101.34 -2.72 -13.72
CA LYS A 2 -101.07 -2.43 -12.29
C LYS A 2 -99.85 -3.23 -11.86
N VAL A 3 -98.75 -2.54 -11.55
CA VAL A 3 -97.58 -3.15 -10.92
C VAL A 3 -98.02 -3.74 -9.57
N SER A 4 -97.64 -4.99 -9.30
CA SER A 4 -97.99 -5.70 -8.06
C SER A 4 -97.37 -4.99 -6.85
N LYS A 5 -98.10 -4.90 -5.74
CA LYS A 5 -97.59 -4.39 -4.45
C LYS A 5 -96.32 -5.12 -4.01
N GLU A 6 -96.18 -6.38 -4.37
CA GLU A 6 -94.99 -7.19 -4.08
C GLU A 6 -93.79 -6.72 -4.91
N THR A 7 -94.01 -6.34 -6.18
CA THR A 7 -92.96 -5.75 -7.02
C THR A 7 -92.52 -4.40 -6.45
N GLN A 8 -93.45 -3.61 -5.92
CA GLN A 8 -93.13 -2.34 -5.24
C GLN A 8 -92.29 -2.58 -3.98
N ALA A 9 -92.68 -3.54 -3.13
CA ALA A 9 -91.96 -3.89 -1.91
C ALA A 9 -90.56 -4.47 -2.19
N ILE A 10 -90.42 -5.26 -3.27
CA ILE A 10 -89.13 -5.78 -3.72
C ILE A 10 -88.26 -4.64 -4.26
N VAL A 11 -88.81 -3.71 -5.03
CA VAL A 11 -88.09 -2.53 -5.52
C VAL A 11 -87.64 -1.65 -4.35
N ASP A 12 -88.49 -1.37 -3.38
CA ASP A 12 -88.13 -0.58 -2.19
C ASP A 12 -87.06 -1.28 -1.33
N ALA A 13 -87.17 -2.61 -1.16
CA ALA A 13 -86.16 -3.40 -0.48
C ALA A 13 -84.80 -3.36 -1.22
N ILE A 14 -84.79 -3.52 -2.55
CA ILE A 14 -83.59 -3.42 -3.39
C ILE A 14 -82.99 -2.01 -3.34
N THR A 15 -83.83 -0.97 -3.31
CA THR A 15 -83.38 0.42 -3.27
C THR A 15 -82.84 0.79 -1.88
N SER A 16 -83.40 0.21 -0.80
CA SER A 16 -82.87 0.33 0.57
C SER A 16 -81.59 -0.49 0.82
N LEU A 17 -81.36 -1.56 0.04
CA LEU A 17 -80.13 -2.35 0.03
C LEU A 17 -79.02 -1.73 -0.80
N LYS A 18 -79.33 -0.67 -1.56
CA LYS A 18 -78.35 0.13 -2.31
C LYS A 18 -77.57 0.92 -1.28
N VAL A 19 -76.57 0.25 -0.68
CA VAL A 19 -75.59 0.81 0.26
C VAL A 19 -75.27 2.21 -0.22
N GLU A 20 -75.61 3.22 0.58
CA GLU A 20 -75.28 4.61 0.27
C GLU A 20 -73.79 4.64 -0.05
N SER A 21 -73.45 4.89 -1.32
CA SER A 21 -72.06 4.94 -1.76
C SER A 21 -71.38 6.02 -0.95
N ASN A 22 -70.64 5.61 0.07
CA ASN A 22 -70.05 6.54 0.99
C ASN A 22 -68.80 7.03 0.30
N LEU A 23 -68.89 8.18 -0.38
CA LEU A 23 -67.82 8.73 -1.21
C LEU A 23 -66.46 8.75 -0.49
N VAL A 24 -66.50 8.91 0.83
CA VAL A 24 -65.34 8.81 1.73
C VAL A 24 -64.73 7.41 1.71
N VAL A 25 -65.54 6.37 1.89
CA VAL A 25 -65.06 4.98 1.95
C VAL A 25 -64.64 4.48 0.57
N ASP A 26 -65.38 4.84 -0.48
CA ASP A 26 -65.18 4.27 -1.82
C ASP A 26 -64.08 4.98 -2.63
N TYR A 27 -63.79 6.26 -2.34
CA TYR A 27 -62.81 7.05 -3.10
C TYR A 27 -61.69 7.64 -2.24
N LEU A 28 -62.00 8.17 -1.06
CA LEU A 28 -61.00 8.83 -0.22
C LEU A 28 -60.08 7.81 0.47
N ILE A 29 -60.64 6.73 1.02
CA ILE A 29 -59.84 5.68 1.70
C ILE A 29 -58.84 4.99 0.73
N PRO A 30 -59.22 4.56 -0.48
CA PRO A 30 -58.26 3.94 -1.41
C PRO A 30 -57.15 4.90 -1.84
N VAL A 31 -57.48 6.15 -2.17
CA VAL A 31 -56.49 7.17 -2.56
C VAL A 31 -55.53 7.47 -1.41
N LEU A 32 -56.05 7.65 -0.19
CA LEU A 32 -55.21 7.85 1.00
C LEU A 32 -54.37 6.61 1.31
N SER A 33 -54.91 5.40 1.15
CA SER A 33 -54.16 4.15 1.37
C SER A 33 -52.99 4.02 0.40
N ILE A 34 -53.17 4.36 -0.88
CA ILE A 34 -52.10 4.38 -1.88
C ILE A 34 -51.05 5.43 -1.53
N ILE A 35 -51.47 6.64 -1.15
CA ILE A 35 -50.54 7.72 -0.77
C ILE A 35 -49.76 7.35 0.49
N CYS A 36 -50.41 6.85 1.53
CA CYS A 36 -49.76 6.41 2.76
C CYS A 36 -48.80 5.24 2.50
N SER A 37 -49.20 4.27 1.67
CA SER A 37 -48.33 3.15 1.29
C SER A 37 -47.12 3.61 0.49
N ALA A 38 -47.30 4.54 -0.44
CA ALA A 38 -46.21 5.14 -1.21
C ALA A 38 -45.26 5.96 -0.33
N LEU A 39 -45.79 6.73 0.63
CA LEU A 39 -45.00 7.48 1.61
C LEU A 39 -44.19 6.55 2.52
N ILE A 40 -44.81 5.48 3.04
CA ILE A 40 -44.10 4.49 3.85
C ILE A 40 -43.02 3.80 3.02
N GLY A 41 -43.33 3.40 1.79
CA GLY A 41 -42.37 2.80 0.85
C GLY A 41 -41.19 3.74 0.57
N PHE A 42 -41.46 5.03 0.34
CA PHE A 42 -40.43 6.04 0.15
C PHE A 42 -39.55 6.20 1.39
N VAL A 43 -40.14 6.31 2.59
CA VAL A 43 -39.41 6.45 3.86
C VAL A 43 -38.50 5.24 4.09
N VAL A 44 -39.03 4.02 3.92
CA VAL A 44 -38.24 2.79 4.07
C VAL A 44 -37.10 2.72 3.06
N ALA A 45 -37.37 3.04 1.79
CA ALA A 45 -36.35 3.06 0.75
C ALA A 45 -35.26 4.08 1.04
N TYR A 46 -35.63 5.29 1.47
CA TYR A 46 -34.69 6.35 1.83
C TYR A 46 -33.77 5.95 2.98
N PHE A 47 -34.32 5.43 4.09
CA PHE A 47 -33.50 4.97 5.21
C PHE A 47 -32.64 3.76 4.84
N THR A 48 -33.15 2.86 4.00
CA THR A 48 -32.40 1.70 3.51
C THR A 48 -31.21 2.13 2.66
N LEU A 49 -31.39 3.08 1.74
CA LEU A 49 -30.33 3.64 0.91
C LEU A 49 -29.24 4.29 1.77
N LEU A 50 -29.61 5.16 2.70
CA LEU A 50 -28.64 5.79 3.62
C LEU A 50 -27.87 4.76 4.46
N HIS A 51 -28.52 3.67 4.86
CA HIS A 51 -27.87 2.58 5.58
C HIS A 51 -26.90 1.80 4.69
N GLN A 52 -27.30 1.49 3.46
CA GLN A 52 -26.47 0.79 2.48
C GLN A 52 -25.25 1.61 2.06
N GLU A 53 -25.39 2.92 1.83
CA GLU A 53 -24.28 3.82 1.53
C GLU A 53 -23.26 3.84 2.67
N LYS A 54 -23.72 3.96 3.91
CA LYS A 54 -22.84 3.91 5.09
C LYS A 54 -22.08 2.59 5.16
N ILE A 55 -22.74 1.46 4.93
CA ILE A 55 -22.08 0.15 4.87
C ILE A 55 -21.07 0.11 3.73
N SER A 56 -21.43 0.60 2.54
CA SER A 56 -20.57 0.61 1.36
C SER A 56 -19.27 1.36 1.63
N ILE A 57 -19.37 2.57 2.18
CA ILE A 57 -18.20 3.39 2.56
C ILE A 57 -17.31 2.65 3.56
N GLN A 58 -17.88 1.97 4.56
CA GLN A 58 -17.08 1.22 5.53
C GLN A 58 -16.38 0.01 4.89
N LYS A 59 -17.06 -0.71 4.00
CA LYS A 59 -16.46 -1.82 3.23
C LYS A 59 -15.31 -1.32 2.35
N GLU A 60 -15.52 -0.20 1.66
CA GLU A 60 -14.50 0.42 0.81
C GLU A 60 -13.27 0.82 1.62
N ARG A 61 -13.45 1.43 2.80
CA ARG A 61 -12.32 1.75 3.70
C ARG A 61 -11.54 0.51 4.14
N ILE A 62 -12.23 -0.57 4.51
CA ILE A 62 -11.57 -1.85 4.87
C ILE A 62 -10.78 -2.37 3.67
N LYS A 63 -11.42 -2.39 2.48
CA LYS A 63 -10.80 -2.85 1.24
C LYS A 63 -9.57 -2.02 0.91
N GLU A 64 -9.65 -0.70 0.93
CA GLU A 64 -8.51 0.16 0.61
C GLU A 64 -7.34 -0.07 1.57
N ILE A 65 -7.58 -0.14 2.88
CA ILE A 65 -6.50 -0.42 3.84
C ILE A 65 -5.85 -1.76 3.55
N ASN A 66 -6.65 -2.80 3.32
CA ASN A 66 -6.12 -4.13 3.05
C ASN A 66 -5.36 -4.17 1.72
N ASP A 67 -5.91 -3.60 0.65
CA ASP A 67 -5.28 -3.53 -0.67
C ASP A 67 -3.93 -2.79 -0.58
N TRP A 68 -3.86 -1.68 0.17
CA TRP A 68 -2.61 -0.95 0.42
C TRP A 68 -1.63 -1.74 1.29
N SER A 69 -2.10 -2.38 2.34
CA SER A 69 -1.26 -3.16 3.25
C SER A 69 -0.62 -4.34 2.53
N VAL A 70 -1.40 -5.07 1.71
CA VAL A 70 -0.91 -6.18 0.89
C VAL A 70 0.11 -5.70 -0.14
N MET A 71 -0.23 -4.67 -0.92
CA MET A 71 0.66 -4.18 -1.98
C MET A 71 2.01 -3.68 -1.44
N ILE A 72 2.01 -2.92 -0.35
CA ILE A 72 3.26 -2.46 0.27
C ILE A 72 4.03 -3.62 0.91
N HIS A 73 3.33 -4.61 1.50
CA HIS A 73 3.98 -5.80 2.03
C HIS A 73 4.64 -6.63 0.91
N GLU A 74 3.99 -6.81 -0.24
CA GLU A 74 4.55 -7.49 -1.41
C GLU A 74 5.79 -6.77 -1.95
N ALA A 75 5.74 -5.43 -2.07
CA ALA A 75 6.89 -4.62 -2.45
C ALA A 75 8.05 -4.76 -1.47
N MET A 76 7.76 -4.78 -0.15
CA MET A 76 8.77 -5.02 0.87
C MET A 76 9.39 -6.43 0.77
N LEU A 77 8.59 -7.46 0.50
CA LEU A 77 9.09 -8.82 0.27
C LEU A 77 9.98 -8.91 -0.98
N SER A 78 9.64 -8.15 -2.03
CA SER A 78 10.49 -8.00 -3.22
C SER A 78 11.86 -7.40 -2.87
N LEU A 79 11.89 -6.35 -2.04
CA LEU A 79 13.15 -5.78 -1.53
C LEU A 79 13.93 -6.75 -0.64
N ILE A 80 13.25 -7.53 0.20
CA ILE A 80 13.87 -8.58 1.00
C ILE A 80 14.51 -9.64 0.10
N ALA A 81 13.85 -10.04 -0.99
CA ALA A 81 14.41 -10.97 -1.95
C ALA A 81 15.67 -10.41 -2.62
N ILE A 82 15.68 -9.11 -2.97
CA ILE A 82 16.88 -8.42 -3.45
C ILE A 82 17.99 -8.47 -2.39
N LYS A 83 17.69 -8.07 -1.16
CA LYS A 83 18.63 -8.05 -0.03
C LYS A 83 19.24 -9.41 0.28
N ASN A 84 18.46 -10.48 0.15
CA ASN A 84 18.91 -11.85 0.36
C ASN A 84 20.08 -12.27 -0.55
N ASN A 85 20.29 -11.60 -1.69
CA ASN A 85 21.41 -11.91 -2.58
C ASN A 85 22.78 -11.54 -1.97
N TYR A 86 22.82 -10.50 -1.14
CA TYR A 86 24.06 -9.92 -0.61
C TYR A 86 24.18 -9.95 0.92
N ILE A 87 23.10 -10.22 1.65
CA ILE A 87 23.13 -10.28 3.11
C ILE A 87 24.20 -11.28 3.60
N GLY A 88 24.99 -10.85 4.59
CA GLY A 88 26.11 -11.65 5.13
C GLY A 88 27.37 -11.75 4.24
N LYS A 89 27.35 -11.21 3.01
CA LYS A 89 28.49 -11.24 2.06
C LYS A 89 29.16 -9.88 1.84
N LEU A 90 28.71 -8.87 2.59
CA LEU A 90 29.16 -7.50 2.44
C LEU A 90 30.50 -7.28 3.14
N ASN A 91 31.49 -6.80 2.39
CA ASN A 91 32.80 -6.38 2.91
C ASN A 91 32.79 -4.87 3.23
N SER A 92 33.79 -4.38 3.97
CA SER A 92 34.04 -2.95 4.18
C SER A 92 34.74 -2.30 2.97
N ASP A 93 35.56 -3.05 2.24
CA ASP A 93 36.22 -2.60 1.01
C ASP A 93 35.18 -2.32 -0.10
N PRO A 94 35.12 -1.08 -0.63
CA PRO A 94 34.08 -0.68 -1.60
C PRO A 94 34.07 -1.52 -2.88
N LEU A 95 35.24 -1.90 -3.38
CA LEU A 95 35.39 -2.60 -4.65
C LEU A 95 34.94 -4.06 -4.51
N ARG A 96 35.47 -4.76 -3.50
CA ARG A 96 35.10 -6.15 -3.19
C ARG A 96 33.64 -6.27 -2.83
N ARG A 97 33.11 -5.32 -2.06
CA ARG A 97 31.69 -5.24 -1.71
C ARG A 97 30.82 -5.07 -2.94
N THR A 98 31.25 -4.24 -3.89
CA THR A 98 30.52 -4.01 -5.13
C THR A 98 30.45 -5.26 -6.01
N LEU A 99 31.56 -5.98 -6.13
CA LEU A 99 31.66 -7.19 -6.95
C LEU A 99 31.00 -8.42 -6.30
N SER A 100 30.93 -8.46 -4.96
CA SER A 100 30.32 -9.58 -4.22
C SER A 100 28.81 -9.66 -4.40
N ILE A 101 28.16 -8.57 -4.80
CA ILE A 101 26.73 -8.55 -5.10
C ILE A 101 26.53 -9.05 -6.54
N PRO A 102 25.76 -10.13 -6.76
CA PRO A 102 25.47 -10.63 -8.10
C PRO A 102 24.61 -9.63 -8.89
N SER A 103 24.54 -9.78 -10.22
CA SER A 103 23.51 -9.10 -11.00
C SER A 103 22.15 -9.60 -10.51
N ILE A 104 21.27 -8.67 -10.14
CA ILE A 104 19.92 -9.02 -9.73
C ILE A 104 19.09 -9.16 -10.99
N ILE A 105 18.58 -10.36 -11.23
CA ILE A 105 17.68 -10.65 -12.34
C ILE A 105 16.31 -10.84 -11.72
N GLY A 106 15.46 -9.83 -11.84
CA GLY A 106 14.10 -9.88 -11.34
C GLY A 106 13.23 -8.92 -12.13
N ASP A 107 12.08 -9.39 -12.59
CA ASP A 107 10.98 -8.55 -13.06
C ASP A 107 10.25 -8.01 -11.82
N HIS A 108 10.86 -7.00 -11.19
CA HIS A 108 10.27 -6.35 -10.03
C HIS A 108 9.21 -5.36 -10.53
N GLN A 109 7.95 -5.62 -10.15
CA GLN A 109 6.86 -4.74 -10.56
C GLN A 109 6.96 -3.39 -9.86
N LYS A 110 6.92 -2.33 -10.67
CA LYS A 110 6.73 -0.96 -10.18
C LYS A 110 5.33 -0.82 -9.60
N LEU A 111 5.23 -0.02 -8.55
CA LEU A 111 3.97 0.31 -7.93
C LEU A 111 3.35 1.51 -8.66
N ASP A 112 2.11 1.34 -9.11
CA ASP A 112 1.28 2.41 -9.66
C ASP A 112 -0.10 2.35 -9.01
N LYS A 113 -0.24 2.98 -7.84
CA LYS A 113 -1.52 3.10 -7.14
C LYS A 113 -1.75 4.53 -6.68
N ASN A 114 -2.95 5.03 -6.96
CA ASN A 114 -3.38 6.36 -6.55
C ASN A 114 -3.62 6.44 -5.03
N THR A 115 -2.95 7.38 -4.36
CA THR A 115 -3.08 7.63 -2.91
C THR A 115 -4.42 8.24 -2.50
N SER A 116 -5.26 8.70 -3.42
CA SER A 116 -6.58 9.29 -3.13
C SER A 116 -7.51 8.35 -2.36
N GLY A 117 -7.40 7.03 -2.56
CA GLY A 117 -8.16 6.04 -1.77
C GLY A 117 -7.86 6.09 -0.27
N LEU A 118 -6.71 6.65 0.13
CA LEU A 118 -6.33 6.85 1.53
C LEU A 118 -6.72 8.22 2.08
N ALA A 119 -7.44 9.08 1.33
CA ALA A 119 -7.81 10.42 1.81
C ALA A 119 -8.56 10.40 3.15
N PHE A 120 -9.36 9.37 3.41
CA PHE A 120 -10.07 9.23 4.69
C PHE A 120 -9.13 9.00 5.88
N VAL A 121 -7.91 8.52 5.65
CA VAL A 121 -6.92 8.29 6.70
C VAL A 121 -6.48 9.59 7.36
N ALA A 122 -6.42 10.70 6.61
CA ALA A 122 -6.06 12.02 7.14
C ALA A 122 -6.96 12.46 8.32
N SER A 123 -8.18 11.92 8.40
CA SER A 123 -9.09 12.20 9.53
C SER A 123 -8.62 11.67 10.88
N ILE A 124 -7.56 10.83 10.93
CA ILE A 124 -6.98 10.36 12.19
C ILE A 124 -6.43 11.51 13.05
N GLY A 125 -6.01 12.62 12.44
CA GLY A 125 -5.55 13.81 13.16
C GLY A 125 -6.62 14.48 14.04
N ASN A 126 -7.89 14.14 13.84
CA ASN A 126 -9.00 14.65 14.66
C ASN A 126 -9.13 13.92 16.01
N TYR A 127 -8.36 12.85 16.23
CA TYR A 127 -8.39 12.08 17.47
C TYR A 127 -7.30 12.57 18.43
N ASN A 128 -7.63 12.67 19.71
CA ASN A 128 -6.68 13.06 20.75
C ASN A 128 -5.72 11.90 21.08
N GLY A 129 -4.46 12.21 21.37
CA GLY A 129 -3.46 11.23 21.83
C GLY A 129 -3.00 10.26 20.74
N ILE A 130 -3.05 10.65 19.47
CA ILE A 130 -2.52 9.84 18.37
C ILE A 130 -0.99 9.96 18.33
N GLU A 131 -0.34 8.81 18.17
CA GLU A 131 1.10 8.72 18.05
C GLU A 131 1.61 9.44 16.80
N LYS A 132 2.77 10.09 16.94
CA LYS A 132 3.38 10.89 15.86
C LYS A 132 3.61 10.07 14.59
N GLU A 133 4.02 8.81 14.74
CA GLU A 133 4.25 7.89 13.62
C GLU A 133 2.97 7.65 12.80
N LEU A 134 1.83 7.44 13.48
CA LEU A 134 0.53 7.28 12.81
C LEU A 134 0.09 8.56 12.09
N LEU A 135 0.36 9.74 12.67
CA LEU A 135 0.11 11.02 12.01
C LEU A 135 0.99 11.19 10.76
N GLY A 136 2.25 10.77 10.84
CA GLY A 136 3.18 10.81 9.71
C GLY A 136 2.72 9.95 8.54
N TRP A 137 2.16 8.77 8.81
CA TRP A 137 1.61 7.89 7.77
C TRP A 137 0.21 8.28 7.28
N ALA A 138 -0.48 9.15 8.01
CA ALA A 138 -1.72 9.74 7.54
C ALA A 138 -1.52 10.81 6.47
N ALA A 139 -0.30 11.34 6.37
CA ALA A 139 0.09 12.29 5.34
C ALA A 139 0.33 11.55 4.01
N THR A 140 -0.56 11.77 3.04
CA THR A 140 -0.53 11.07 1.74
C THR A 140 0.75 11.34 0.93
N ASN A 141 1.38 12.49 1.16
CA ASN A 141 2.68 12.83 0.56
C ASN A 141 3.79 11.84 0.99
N ARG A 142 3.81 11.39 2.25
CA ARG A 142 4.80 10.42 2.72
C ARG A 142 4.61 9.08 2.02
N VAL A 143 3.35 8.61 1.90
CA VAL A 143 3.02 7.37 1.18
C VAL A 143 3.43 7.48 -0.29
N TYR A 144 3.15 8.61 -0.93
CA TYR A 144 3.57 8.88 -2.30
C TYR A 144 5.10 8.85 -2.46
N SER A 145 5.83 9.51 -1.57
CA SER A 145 7.30 9.50 -1.57
C SER A 145 7.87 8.10 -1.40
N MET A 146 7.33 7.29 -0.49
CA MET A 146 7.74 5.89 -0.28
C MET A 146 7.60 5.07 -1.57
N ILE A 147 6.45 5.19 -2.27
CA ILE A 147 6.22 4.51 -3.56
C ILE A 147 7.22 4.97 -4.63
N HIS A 148 7.42 6.28 -4.74
CA HIS A 148 8.33 6.84 -5.73
C HIS A 148 9.78 6.41 -5.48
N ASN A 149 10.19 6.38 -4.20
CA ASN A 149 11.51 5.92 -3.79
C ASN A 149 11.69 4.43 -4.10
N TYR A 150 10.67 3.59 -3.90
CA TYR A 150 10.70 2.18 -4.30
C TYR A 150 10.89 2.02 -5.81
N ASN A 151 10.08 2.70 -6.62
CA ASN A 151 10.20 2.62 -8.08
C ASN A 151 11.59 3.11 -8.56
N SER A 152 12.10 4.18 -7.94
CA SER A 152 13.44 4.71 -8.24
C SER A 152 14.55 3.74 -7.82
N LEU A 153 14.38 3.01 -6.71
CA LEU A 153 15.32 1.98 -6.27
C LEU A 153 15.40 0.83 -7.28
N LEU A 154 14.27 0.40 -7.85
CA LEU A 154 14.28 -0.62 -8.90
C LEU A 154 15.10 -0.15 -10.11
N ASP A 155 14.90 1.11 -10.54
CA ASP A 155 15.68 1.70 -11.64
C ASP A 155 17.19 1.79 -11.31
N ILE A 156 17.54 2.02 -10.04
CA ILE A 156 18.94 2.03 -9.57
C ILE A 156 19.54 0.61 -9.66
N TRP A 157 18.82 -0.42 -9.21
CA TRP A 157 19.29 -1.81 -9.30
C TRP A 157 19.45 -2.28 -10.75
N ASP A 158 18.56 -1.85 -11.65
CA ASP A 158 18.67 -2.14 -13.09
C ASP A 158 19.89 -1.47 -13.69
N LYS A 159 20.09 -0.17 -13.45
CA LYS A 159 21.27 0.57 -13.93
C LYS A 159 22.57 -0.02 -13.37
N ARG A 160 22.59 -0.41 -12.09
CA ARG A 160 23.73 -1.10 -11.50
C ARG A 160 24.03 -2.40 -12.26
N SER A 161 23.01 -3.23 -12.50
CA SER A 161 23.19 -4.51 -13.20
C SER A 161 23.64 -4.32 -14.65
N GLN A 162 23.21 -3.25 -15.33
CA GLN A 162 23.68 -2.90 -16.67
C GLN A 162 25.16 -2.51 -16.70
N LEU A 163 25.64 -1.78 -15.69
CA LEU A 163 27.06 -1.41 -15.57
C LEU A 163 27.93 -2.59 -15.11
N GLU A 164 27.41 -3.46 -14.25
CA GLU A 164 28.16 -4.56 -13.65
C GLU A 164 28.43 -5.71 -14.61
N ARG A 165 27.48 -6.06 -15.48
CA ARG A 165 27.62 -7.16 -16.44
C ARG A 165 28.88 -7.08 -17.32
N PRO A 166 29.13 -5.98 -18.07
CA PRO A 166 30.32 -5.90 -18.92
C PRO A 166 31.61 -5.92 -18.10
N ILE A 167 31.59 -5.42 -16.86
CA ILE A 167 32.73 -5.47 -15.95
C ILE A 167 33.02 -6.92 -15.52
N LYS A 168 32.00 -7.68 -15.13
CA LYS A 168 32.18 -9.10 -14.78
C LYS A 168 32.59 -9.95 -15.97
N GLU A 169 32.01 -9.73 -17.14
CA GLU A 169 32.33 -10.49 -18.35
C GLU A 169 33.81 -10.33 -18.76
N GLY A 170 34.36 -9.12 -18.73
CA GLY A 170 35.78 -8.93 -19.05
C GLY A 170 36.71 -9.48 -17.96
N LEU A 171 36.34 -9.36 -16.67
CA LEU A 171 37.10 -9.99 -15.59
C LEU A 171 37.15 -11.53 -15.73
N VAL A 172 36.05 -12.19 -16.12
CA VAL A 172 36.08 -13.64 -16.40
C VAL A 172 36.94 -13.98 -17.61
N LYS A 173 36.84 -13.17 -18.66
CA LYS A 173 37.58 -13.42 -19.90
C LYS A 173 39.09 -13.37 -19.68
N GLU A 174 39.57 -12.45 -18.85
CA GLU A 174 40.99 -12.25 -18.59
C GLU A 174 41.51 -13.06 -17.39
N TYR A 175 40.69 -13.26 -16.36
CA TYR A 175 41.10 -13.85 -15.08
C TYR A 175 40.25 -15.04 -14.64
N GLY A 176 39.50 -15.69 -15.52
CA GLY A 176 38.55 -16.77 -15.22
C GLY A 176 39.10 -18.04 -14.52
N LYS A 177 40.39 -18.05 -14.16
CA LYS A 177 40.99 -19.02 -13.24
C LYS A 177 40.82 -18.65 -11.76
N TYR A 178 40.42 -17.42 -11.43
CA TYR A 178 40.22 -16.90 -10.07
C TYR A 178 38.74 -16.58 -9.81
N GLY A 179 38.27 -16.73 -8.57
CA GLY A 179 36.96 -16.24 -8.19
C GLY A 179 36.93 -14.70 -8.16
N TYR A 180 35.82 -14.07 -8.55
CA TYR A 180 35.69 -12.60 -8.62
C TYR A 180 36.11 -11.84 -7.34
N ALA A 181 35.97 -12.47 -6.18
CA ALA A 181 36.32 -11.88 -4.88
C ALA A 181 37.83 -11.92 -4.57
N GLU A 182 38.63 -12.60 -5.40
CA GLU A 182 40.06 -12.84 -5.19
C GLU A 182 40.93 -12.02 -6.16
N ILE A 183 40.33 -11.26 -7.07
CA ILE A 183 41.06 -10.42 -8.03
C ILE A 183 41.68 -9.22 -7.28
N PRO A 184 42.99 -8.98 -7.40
CA PRO A 184 43.64 -7.81 -6.78
C PRO A 184 43.05 -6.49 -7.30
N SER A 185 42.93 -5.49 -6.43
CA SER A 185 42.32 -4.20 -6.78
C SER A 185 43.12 -3.47 -7.87
N GLU A 186 44.44 -3.66 -7.91
CA GLU A 186 45.35 -3.08 -8.91
C GLU A 186 45.02 -3.58 -10.32
N VAL A 187 44.61 -4.84 -10.44
CA VAL A 187 44.24 -5.47 -11.72
C VAL A 187 42.92 -4.90 -12.23
N ILE A 188 41.97 -4.59 -11.34
CA ILE A 188 40.67 -4.03 -11.73
C ILE A 188 40.82 -2.58 -12.21
N GLU A 189 41.75 -1.82 -11.61
CA GLU A 189 42.07 -0.45 -12.03
C GLU A 189 42.82 -0.38 -13.38
N GLU A 190 43.53 -1.44 -13.78
CA GLU A 190 44.21 -1.53 -15.07
C GLU A 190 43.28 -1.88 -16.25
N ILE A 191 42.24 -2.69 -16.00
CA ILE A 191 41.37 -3.24 -17.06
C ILE A 191 40.22 -2.29 -17.40
N TYR A 192 39.68 -1.57 -16.42
CA TYR A 192 38.48 -0.77 -16.59
C TYR A 192 38.72 0.72 -16.36
N ASN A 193 37.92 1.54 -17.05
CA ASN A 193 37.89 2.96 -16.81
C ASN A 193 37.50 3.22 -15.35
N LYS A 194 38.40 3.86 -14.58
CA LYS A 194 38.20 4.26 -13.19
C LYS A 194 36.83 4.91 -12.94
N SER A 195 36.31 5.65 -13.92
CA SER A 195 34.99 6.29 -13.86
C SER A 195 33.82 5.29 -13.78
N GLU A 196 33.86 4.20 -14.53
CA GLU A 196 32.79 3.19 -14.57
C GLU A 196 32.76 2.37 -13.28
N VAL A 197 33.93 1.96 -12.80
CA VAL A 197 34.09 1.24 -11.53
C VAL A 197 33.63 2.12 -10.36
N VAL A 198 34.01 3.40 -10.34
CA VAL A 198 33.54 4.36 -9.34
C VAL A 198 32.02 4.54 -9.39
N SER A 199 31.44 4.66 -10.58
CA SER A 199 30.00 4.77 -10.75
C SER A 199 29.26 3.54 -10.24
N LEU A 200 29.81 2.35 -10.50
CA LEU A 200 29.25 1.09 -10.00
C LEU A 200 29.30 1.00 -8.48
N MET A 201 30.42 1.42 -7.86
CA MET A 201 30.54 1.48 -6.39
C MET A 201 29.51 2.44 -5.79
N GLU A 202 29.39 3.66 -6.32
CA GLU A 202 28.43 4.64 -5.81
C GLU A 202 26.98 4.18 -5.93
N LEU A 203 26.61 3.57 -7.05
CA LEU A 203 25.28 3.02 -7.28
C LEU A 203 25.00 1.84 -6.36
N THR A 204 26.00 1.01 -6.09
CA THR A 204 25.85 -0.13 -5.18
C THR A 204 25.55 0.34 -3.76
N GLU A 205 26.31 1.30 -3.23
CA GLU A 205 26.04 1.83 -1.89
C GLU A 205 24.72 2.58 -1.77
N LEU A 206 24.35 3.32 -2.82
CA LEU A 206 23.05 3.95 -2.91
C LEU A 206 21.92 2.91 -2.86
N ALA A 207 22.06 1.84 -3.64
CA ALA A 207 21.06 0.78 -3.74
C ALA A 207 20.90 0.02 -2.42
N ILE A 208 22.00 -0.34 -1.75
CA ILE A 208 21.96 -1.03 -0.45
C ILE A 208 21.29 -0.14 0.61
N SER A 209 21.75 1.10 0.73
CA SER A 209 21.27 2.02 1.77
C SER A 209 19.78 2.34 1.60
N LEU A 210 19.34 2.57 0.36
CA LEU A 210 17.94 2.82 0.05
C LEU A 210 17.07 1.55 0.18
N THR A 211 17.61 0.37 -0.13
CA THR A 211 16.92 -0.92 0.10
C THR A 211 16.62 -1.11 1.59
N ASP A 212 17.62 -0.90 2.46
CA ASP A 212 17.45 -1.02 3.90
C ASP A 212 16.46 0.01 4.45
N GLY A 213 16.61 1.28 4.05
CA GLY A 213 15.71 2.35 4.45
C GLY A 213 14.26 2.07 4.08
N LEU A 214 14.00 1.64 2.84
CA LEU A 214 12.65 1.34 2.36
C LEU A 214 12.04 0.10 3.00
N ILE A 215 12.83 -0.95 3.28
CA ILE A 215 12.34 -2.11 4.02
C ILE A 215 11.80 -1.68 5.39
N ILE A 216 12.55 -0.82 6.10
CA ILE A 216 12.14 -0.28 7.41
C ILE A 216 10.91 0.61 7.25
N GLU A 217 10.87 1.48 6.24
CA GLU A 217 9.75 2.38 5.97
C GLU A 217 8.45 1.61 5.68
N MET A 218 8.50 0.63 4.78
CA MET A 218 7.36 -0.21 4.40
C MET A 218 6.86 -1.07 5.55
N LYS A 219 7.78 -1.58 6.39
CA LYS A 219 7.42 -2.27 7.64
C LYS A 219 6.63 -1.32 8.56
N SER A 220 7.14 -0.11 8.80
CA SER A 220 6.47 0.90 9.63
C SER A 220 5.09 1.27 9.08
N PHE A 221 4.97 1.46 7.75
CA PHE A 221 3.69 1.73 7.10
C PHE A 221 2.67 0.59 7.29
N THR A 222 3.06 -0.66 7.01
CA THR A 222 2.13 -1.82 7.09
C THR A 222 1.60 -2.05 8.51
N VAL A 223 2.41 -1.77 9.54
CA VAL A 223 1.94 -1.74 10.93
C VAL A 223 0.98 -0.57 11.16
N SER A 224 1.42 0.65 10.81
CA SER A 224 0.68 1.89 11.09
C SER A 224 -0.68 1.96 10.40
N ILE A 225 -0.76 1.57 9.12
CA ILE A 225 -2.01 1.63 8.36
C ILE A 225 -3.08 0.69 8.92
N SER A 226 -2.64 -0.44 9.47
CA SER A 226 -3.50 -1.43 10.12
C SER A 226 -4.06 -0.88 11.44
N GLU A 227 -3.25 -0.15 12.21
CA GLU A 227 -3.67 0.52 13.44
C GLU A 227 -4.62 1.70 13.18
N ILE A 228 -4.30 2.52 12.18
CA ILE A 228 -5.17 3.57 11.68
C ILE A 228 -6.53 2.99 11.30
N GLY A 229 -6.56 1.89 10.55
CA GLY A 229 -7.80 1.20 10.17
C GLY A 229 -8.63 0.78 11.37
N LYS A 230 -8.01 0.18 12.39
CA LYS A 230 -8.70 -0.21 13.63
C LYS A 230 -9.29 0.97 14.39
N LYS A 231 -8.67 2.16 14.32
CA LYS A 231 -9.13 3.38 14.98
C LYS A 231 -10.26 4.08 14.18
N LEU A 232 -10.15 4.15 12.85
CA LEU A 232 -11.10 4.86 12.00
C LEU A 232 -12.36 4.06 11.63
N ILE A 233 -12.28 2.73 11.64
CA ILE A 233 -13.38 1.85 11.23
C ILE A 233 -14.03 1.27 12.48
N LYS A 234 -15.36 1.38 12.60
CA LYS A 234 -16.03 0.88 13.82
C LYS A 234 -15.91 -0.64 13.90
N LYS A 235 -15.63 -1.15 15.10
CA LYS A 235 -15.47 -2.59 15.39
C LYS A 235 -16.64 -3.46 14.89
N SER A 236 -17.87 -2.93 14.88
CA SER A 236 -19.06 -3.63 14.35
C SER A 236 -18.94 -3.95 12.85
N TYR A 237 -18.35 -3.05 12.05
CA TYR A 237 -18.15 -3.24 10.62
C TYR A 237 -17.01 -4.22 10.36
N ILE A 238 -15.90 -4.11 11.11
CA ILE A 238 -14.76 -5.04 11.01
C ILE A 238 -15.23 -6.49 11.27
N LYS A 239 -16.02 -6.71 12.33
CA LYS A 239 -16.54 -8.05 12.66
C LYS A 239 -17.48 -8.62 11.59
N LYS A 240 -18.24 -7.76 10.88
CA LYS A 240 -19.31 -8.17 9.96
C LYS A 240 -18.83 -8.31 8.51
N TYR A 241 -17.87 -7.49 8.09
CA TYR A 241 -17.52 -7.35 6.67
C TYR A 241 -16.06 -7.72 6.34
N GLY A 242 -15.22 -7.94 7.35
CA GLY A 242 -13.86 -8.44 7.16
C GLY A 242 -12.85 -7.76 8.08
N PRO A 243 -11.82 -8.50 8.53
CA PRO A 243 -10.78 -7.93 9.37
C PRO A 243 -9.90 -6.95 8.58
N VAL A 244 -9.33 -5.98 9.31
CA VAL A 244 -8.15 -5.25 8.84
C VAL A 244 -6.96 -6.19 8.98
N LEU A 245 -6.18 -6.36 7.91
CA LEU A 245 -4.99 -7.20 7.91
C LEU A 245 -3.97 -6.67 8.92
N ILE A 246 -3.22 -7.58 9.55
CA ILE A 246 -2.20 -7.25 10.55
C ILE A 246 -0.98 -8.10 10.24
N TYR A 247 0.17 -7.46 10.14
CA TYR A 247 1.45 -8.14 9.94
C TYR A 247 2.23 -8.17 11.25
N ASP A 248 2.46 -9.37 11.78
CA ASP A 248 3.34 -9.60 12.92
C ASP A 248 4.74 -10.02 12.44
N TYR A 249 5.64 -9.05 12.40
CA TYR A 249 7.03 -9.25 11.99
C TYR A 249 7.89 -9.88 13.09
N ASN A 250 7.39 -9.97 14.33
CA ASN A 250 8.12 -10.58 15.44
C ASN A 250 7.95 -12.11 15.48
N ALA A 251 6.87 -12.63 14.88
CA ALA A 251 6.59 -14.06 14.85
C ALA A 251 7.65 -14.89 14.11
N ASN A 252 8.32 -14.33 13.09
CA ASN A 252 9.30 -15.04 12.27
C ASN A 252 10.71 -14.49 12.49
N LYS A 253 11.51 -15.19 13.30
CA LYS A 253 12.91 -14.82 13.59
C LYS A 253 13.79 -14.71 12.34
N LYS A 254 13.51 -15.48 11.28
CA LYS A 254 14.29 -15.39 10.02
C LYS A 254 14.03 -14.08 9.28
N LEU A 255 12.81 -13.53 9.37
CA LEU A 255 12.47 -12.23 8.79
C LEU A 255 13.13 -11.07 9.55
N GLN A 256 13.39 -11.22 10.85
CA GLN A 256 13.95 -10.15 11.68
C GLN A 256 15.30 -9.66 11.18
N HIS A 257 16.18 -10.56 10.74
CA HIS A 257 17.51 -10.22 10.24
C HIS A 257 17.46 -9.33 8.99
N PHE A 258 16.40 -9.40 8.18
CA PHE A 258 16.26 -8.53 7.00
C PHE A 258 15.90 -7.08 7.35
N PHE A 259 15.42 -6.82 8.56
CA PHE A 259 15.12 -5.47 9.03
C PHE A 259 16.34 -4.76 9.65
N GLU A 260 17.47 -5.46 9.81
CA GLU A 260 18.71 -4.87 10.29
C GLU A 260 19.41 -4.09 9.18
N VAL A 261 19.97 -2.92 9.49
CA VAL A 261 20.72 -2.12 8.52
C VAL A 261 22.01 -2.85 8.15
N SER A 262 22.33 -2.89 6.86
CA SER A 262 23.54 -3.52 6.35
C SER A 262 24.81 -2.85 6.91
N PRO A 263 25.93 -3.60 7.04
CA PRO A 263 27.20 -3.02 7.46
C PRO A 263 27.61 -1.85 6.55
N LYS A 264 28.11 -0.77 7.16
CA LYS A 264 28.61 0.39 6.43
C LYS A 264 29.87 0.05 5.65
N VAL A 265 29.99 0.63 4.47
CA VAL A 265 31.22 0.62 3.67
C VAL A 265 32.26 1.57 4.28
N ASP A 266 33.53 1.35 3.98
CA ASP A 266 34.61 2.27 4.34
C ASP A 266 34.50 3.59 3.54
N TYR A 267 33.98 4.63 4.20
CA TYR A 267 33.83 5.94 3.59
C TYR A 267 35.17 6.64 3.31
N ASP A 268 36.22 6.39 4.10
CA ASP A 268 37.54 6.97 3.86
C ASP A 268 38.13 6.42 2.56
N MET A 269 37.90 5.15 2.28
CA MET A 269 38.28 4.52 1.01
C MET A 269 37.47 5.07 -0.17
N LEU A 270 36.17 5.29 0.00
CA LEU A 270 35.35 5.94 -1.04
C LEU A 270 35.81 7.38 -1.33
N VAL A 271 36.16 8.17 -0.31
CA VAL A 271 36.71 9.52 -0.46
C VAL A 271 37.98 9.48 -1.31
N LYS A 272 38.89 8.54 -1.05
CA LYS A 272 40.13 8.36 -1.83
C LYS A 272 39.87 7.97 -3.28
N LEU A 273 38.91 7.09 -3.53
CA LEU A 273 38.62 6.56 -4.87
C LEU A 273 37.85 7.55 -5.75
N THR A 274 36.95 8.33 -5.14
CA THR A 274 36.03 9.23 -5.85
C THR A 274 36.47 10.70 -5.85
N GLY A 275 37.33 11.09 -4.91
CA GLY A 275 37.71 12.50 -4.67
C GLY A 275 36.61 13.37 -4.05
N LYS A 276 35.48 12.79 -3.60
CA LYS A 276 34.37 13.53 -2.97
C LYS A 276 34.56 13.61 -1.45
N PRO A 277 34.06 14.66 -0.78
CA PRO A 277 34.20 14.81 0.68
C PRO A 277 33.36 13.79 1.45
N LEU A 278 33.76 13.45 2.67
CA LEU A 278 33.06 12.50 3.55
C LEU A 278 31.58 12.87 3.76
N GLU A 279 31.31 14.16 4.01
CA GLU A 279 29.95 14.70 4.23
C GLU A 279 29.00 14.41 3.05
N TYR A 280 29.54 14.32 1.83
CA TYR A 280 28.74 13.96 0.66
C TYR A 280 28.17 12.55 0.80
N PHE A 281 28.99 11.59 1.23
CA PHE A 281 28.58 10.20 1.39
C PHE A 281 27.68 9.99 2.59
N GLU A 282 27.97 10.65 3.71
CA GLU A 282 27.10 10.60 4.89
C GLU A 282 25.70 11.12 4.57
N LYS A 283 25.59 12.23 3.85
CA LYS A 283 24.28 12.79 3.46
C LYS A 283 23.60 11.98 2.36
N LYS A 284 24.34 11.50 1.36
CA LYS A 284 23.79 10.76 0.21
C LYS A 284 23.25 9.39 0.62
N TYR A 285 23.83 8.78 1.65
CA TYR A 285 23.47 7.44 2.11
C TYR A 285 22.68 7.43 3.43
N ASP A 286 22.41 8.59 4.05
CA ASP A 286 21.48 8.70 5.18
C ASP A 286 20.02 8.61 4.70
N PHE A 287 19.53 7.39 4.54
CA PHE A 287 18.12 7.08 4.27
C PHE A 287 17.33 6.74 5.54
N THR A 288 17.83 7.14 6.71
CA THR A 288 17.14 6.86 7.97
C THR A 288 15.93 7.79 8.11
N TYR A 289 14.76 7.35 7.64
CA TYR A 289 13.47 8.06 7.77
C TYR A 289 13.00 8.25 9.23
N GLN A 290 13.77 7.77 10.22
CA GLN A 290 13.46 7.86 11.66
C GLN A 290 13.66 9.25 12.29
N LYS A 291 14.01 10.29 11.51
CA LYS A 291 14.18 11.67 12.03
C LYS A 291 12.94 12.56 11.85
N VAL A 292 11.74 11.99 11.74
CA VAL A 292 10.48 12.77 11.86
C VAL A 292 9.69 12.31 13.07
#